data_AF-A0A1V5UCS9-F1
#
_entry.id   AF-A0A1V5UCS9-F1
#
_cell.length_a   1.000
_cell.length_b   1.000
_cell.length_c   1.000
_cell.angle_alpha   90.00
_cell.angle_beta   90.00
_cell.angle_gamma   90.00
#
_symmetry.space_group_name_H-M   'P 1'
#
loop_
_entity.id
_entity.type
_entity.pdbx_description
1 polymer ?
#
loop_
_entity_poly.entity_id
_entity_poly.type
_entity_poly.pdbx_seq_one_letter_code
_entity_poly.pdbx_strand_id
1 'polypeptide(L)'
;MFDFNDSRYTHMPFAAVDADGKPKEFCCIQNNGLWKLYHFTGMKWKRLKTRLPADATECGPTAEFEDGVWKISFIAGGWEGDRRFRLYRMYGLNSEPMAQEFADVGFIHKDHVVYAGRRGPITIIEPGRTVTLTLHGVEFLYRVSYDPFQPNRLLISGQYLDGTIFSWAYQPGMKILKHVIADGVPAYKCAFYGGDCYYAKRENGFEERRIVRAADVRLVDLNAEQFITETEESTYSRSENAEFE
;
A
#
# COMPACT_ATOMS: atom_id res chain seq x y z
N MET A 1 2.27 17.38 8.13
CA MET A 1 1.62 16.21 7.53
C MET A 1 1.53 15.12 8.58
N PHE A 2 0.44 14.37 8.61
CA PHE A 2 0.17 13.29 9.56
C PHE A 2 0.26 13.72 11.03
N ASP A 3 -0.31 14.90 11.33
CA ASP A 3 -0.39 15.39 12.71
C ASP A 3 -1.69 14.91 13.36
N PHE A 4 -1.57 14.42 14.60
CA PHE A 4 -2.65 13.85 15.39
C PHE A 4 -2.61 14.45 16.79
N ASN A 5 -3.65 15.19 17.14
CA ASN A 5 -3.79 15.84 18.44
C ASN A 5 -4.58 14.99 19.46
N ASP A 6 -4.75 13.69 19.19
CA ASP A 6 -5.46 12.74 20.03
C ASP A 6 -4.71 11.42 20.17
N SER A 7 -5.14 10.56 21.11
CA SER A 7 -4.47 9.31 21.46
C SER A 7 -4.92 8.10 20.64
N ARG A 8 -5.65 8.28 19.53
CA ARG A 8 -6.10 7.14 18.72
C ARG A 8 -4.91 6.51 18.02
N TYR A 9 -4.95 5.18 17.88
CA TYR A 9 -3.97 4.47 17.08
C TYR A 9 -4.18 4.76 15.59
N THR A 10 -3.07 4.92 14.88
CA THR A 10 -3.03 5.30 13.46
C THR A 10 -1.94 4.54 12.74
N HIS A 11 -2.20 4.15 11.49
CA HIS A 11 -1.20 3.49 10.65
C HIS A 11 -1.53 3.67 9.16
N MET A 12 -0.70 3.07 8.29
CA MET A 12 -0.78 3.17 6.84
C MET A 12 -0.87 4.62 6.30
N PRO A 13 0.09 5.51 6.64
CA PRO A 13 0.12 6.83 6.05
C PRO A 13 0.22 6.74 4.53
N PHE A 14 -0.47 7.59 3.79
CA PHE A 14 -0.26 7.79 2.37
C PHE A 14 -0.64 9.22 2.00
N ALA A 15 0.18 9.88 1.18
CA ALA A 15 -0.15 11.19 0.68
C ALA A 15 0.16 11.26 -0.82
N ALA A 16 -0.65 11.99 -1.56
CA ALA A 16 -0.43 12.31 -2.96
C ALA A 16 -0.81 13.76 -3.22
N VAL A 17 -0.54 14.27 -4.41
CA VAL A 17 -0.86 15.65 -4.80
C VAL A 17 -2.11 15.73 -5.66
N ASP A 18 -2.88 16.80 -5.50
CA ASP A 18 -3.90 17.19 -6.48
C ASP A 18 -3.29 17.90 -7.70
N ALA A 19 -4.15 18.39 -8.61
CA ALA A 19 -3.72 19.14 -9.79
C ALA A 19 -2.96 20.44 -9.47
N ASP A 20 -3.15 21.03 -8.28
CA ASP A 20 -2.42 22.24 -7.84
C ASP A 20 -1.11 21.89 -7.13
N GLY A 21 -0.75 20.61 -7.03
CA GLY A 21 0.40 20.16 -6.24
C GLY A 21 0.15 20.13 -4.73
N LYS A 22 -1.10 20.34 -4.26
CA LYS A 22 -1.41 20.36 -2.83
C LYS A 22 -1.53 18.93 -2.29
N PRO A 23 -0.99 18.65 -1.09
CA PRO A 23 -1.09 17.33 -0.50
C PRO A 23 -2.53 16.97 -0.12
N LYS A 24 -2.86 15.70 -0.34
CA LYS A 24 -3.98 15.03 0.28
C LYS A 24 -3.49 13.83 1.05
N GLU A 25 -3.79 13.82 2.34
CA GLU A 25 -3.33 12.79 3.27
C GLU A 25 -4.43 11.77 3.53
N PHE A 26 -4.05 10.50 3.60
CA PHE A 26 -4.89 9.35 3.89
C PHE A 26 -4.20 8.46 4.94
N CYS A 27 -4.98 7.85 5.82
CA CYS A 27 -4.49 6.84 6.77
C CYS A 27 -5.62 5.92 7.23
N CYS A 28 -5.28 4.89 8.02
CA CYS A 28 -6.27 4.19 8.83
C CYS A 28 -6.17 4.67 10.29
N ILE A 29 -7.32 4.91 10.90
CA ILE A 29 -7.47 5.26 12.32
C ILE A 29 -8.36 4.20 12.96
N GLN A 30 -7.99 3.75 14.16
CA GLN A 30 -8.79 2.75 14.85
C GLN A 30 -10.09 3.36 15.40
N ASN A 31 -11.19 2.66 15.21
CA ASN A 31 -12.51 3.00 15.72
C ASN A 31 -13.19 1.73 16.26
N ASN A 32 -13.41 1.69 17.58
CA ASN A 32 -14.01 0.54 18.28
C ASN A 32 -13.30 -0.79 17.94
N GLY A 33 -11.96 -0.80 17.96
CA GLY A 33 -11.15 -1.98 17.66
C GLY A 33 -10.95 -2.29 16.17
N LEU A 34 -11.63 -1.59 15.26
CA LEU A 34 -11.53 -1.80 13.82
C LEU A 34 -10.79 -0.66 13.13
N TRP A 35 -9.95 -1.00 12.16
CA TRP A 35 -9.31 0.00 11.32
C TRP A 35 -10.28 0.56 10.28
N LYS A 36 -10.32 1.88 10.17
CA LYS A 36 -11.18 2.61 9.24
C LYS A 36 -10.39 3.65 8.47
N LEU A 37 -10.80 3.91 7.23
CA LEU A 37 -10.12 4.88 6.37
C LEU A 37 -10.48 6.31 6.70
N TYR A 38 -9.47 7.18 6.74
CA TYR A 38 -9.62 8.60 6.94
C TYR A 38 -8.81 9.36 5.89
N HIS A 39 -9.28 10.56 5.57
CA HIS A 39 -8.50 11.55 4.84
C HIS A 39 -8.46 12.87 5.61
N PHE A 40 -7.38 13.63 5.43
CA PHE A 40 -7.27 14.96 6.02
C PHE A 40 -8.04 15.98 5.16
N THR A 41 -8.70 16.94 5.82
CA THR A 41 -9.43 18.03 5.15
C THR A 41 -8.64 19.34 5.12
N GLY A 42 -7.38 19.35 5.58
CA GLY A 42 -6.62 20.56 5.90
C GLY A 42 -6.87 21.10 7.31
N MET A 43 -7.88 20.57 8.01
CA MET A 43 -8.22 20.96 9.39
C MET A 43 -8.40 19.77 10.31
N LYS A 44 -9.02 18.69 9.83
CA LYS A 44 -9.31 17.50 10.63
C LYS A 44 -9.29 16.23 9.80
N TRP A 45 -9.11 15.11 10.50
CA TRP A 45 -9.29 13.77 9.95
C TRP A 45 -10.78 13.46 9.79
N LYS A 46 -11.19 13.14 8.56
CA LYS A 46 -12.58 12.79 8.23
C LYS A 46 -12.63 11.37 7.69
N ARG A 47 -13.57 10.56 8.22
CA ARG A 47 -13.79 9.18 7.77
C ARG A 47 -14.20 9.17 6.30
N LEU A 48 -13.59 8.31 5.50
CA LEU A 48 -14.02 8.02 4.14
C LEU A 48 -15.30 7.17 4.20
N LYS A 49 -16.35 7.58 3.47
CA LYS A 49 -17.62 6.85 3.49
C LYS A 49 -17.60 5.72 2.46
N THR A 50 -17.05 4.58 2.85
CA THR A 50 -16.96 3.36 2.02
C THR A 50 -18.29 2.62 1.85
N ARG A 51 -19.27 2.86 2.72
CA ARG A 51 -20.56 2.13 2.78
C ARG A 51 -20.44 0.61 2.98
N LEU A 52 -19.23 0.12 3.24
CA LEU A 52 -19.00 -1.25 3.65
C LEU A 52 -19.62 -1.49 5.05
N PRO A 53 -19.89 -2.76 5.41
CA PRO A 53 -20.42 -3.11 6.72
C PRO A 53 -19.64 -2.47 7.86
N ALA A 54 -20.35 -2.10 8.94
CA ALA A 54 -19.77 -1.35 10.04
C ALA A 54 -18.59 -2.11 10.70
N ASP A 55 -18.68 -3.43 10.73
CA ASP A 55 -17.69 -4.37 11.28
C ASP A 55 -16.58 -4.78 10.29
N ALA A 56 -16.59 -4.28 9.04
CA ALA A 56 -15.50 -4.51 8.11
C ALA A 56 -14.22 -3.78 8.58
N THR A 57 -13.05 -4.41 8.43
CA THR A 57 -11.77 -3.71 8.55
C THR A 57 -11.46 -3.03 7.21
N GLU A 58 -11.04 -1.77 7.23
CA GLU A 58 -10.74 -0.99 6.03
C GLU A 58 -9.34 -0.36 6.21
N CYS A 59 -8.38 -0.68 5.32
CA CYS A 59 -7.02 -0.18 5.48
C CYS A 59 -6.16 -0.17 4.21
N GLY A 60 -4.91 0.30 4.35
CA GLY A 60 -3.94 0.40 3.26
C GLY A 60 -4.35 1.40 2.17
N PRO A 61 -4.78 2.64 2.50
CA PRO A 61 -5.18 3.57 1.46
C PRO A 61 -3.99 3.97 0.60
N THR A 62 -4.22 4.03 -0.70
CA THR A 62 -3.44 4.79 -1.67
C THR A 62 -4.40 5.63 -2.51
N ALA A 63 -3.88 6.67 -3.15
CA ALA A 63 -4.72 7.55 -3.93
C ALA A 63 -3.92 8.24 -5.04
N GLU A 64 -4.60 8.52 -6.15
CA GLU A 64 -4.12 9.36 -7.24
C GLU A 64 -5.19 10.40 -7.57
N PHE A 65 -4.77 11.53 -8.12
CA PHE A 65 -5.68 12.55 -8.62
C PHE A 65 -5.60 12.57 -10.15
N GLU A 66 -6.70 12.22 -10.80
CA GLU A 66 -6.79 12.16 -12.26
C GLU A 66 -8.17 12.64 -12.69
N ASP A 67 -8.25 13.42 -13.77
CA ASP A 67 -9.49 13.98 -14.32
C ASP A 67 -10.36 14.74 -13.31
N GLY A 68 -9.72 15.45 -12.38
CA GLY A 68 -10.42 16.23 -11.35
C GLY A 68 -10.98 15.37 -10.20
N VAL A 69 -10.68 14.08 -10.16
CA VAL A 69 -11.25 13.13 -9.19
C VAL A 69 -10.14 12.38 -8.45
N TRP A 70 -10.30 12.28 -7.13
CA TRP A 70 -9.49 11.37 -6.31
C TRP A 70 -9.88 9.93 -6.57
N LYS A 71 -8.99 9.14 -7.19
CA LYS A 71 -9.14 7.69 -7.31
C LYS A 71 -8.40 7.05 -6.14
N ILE A 72 -9.13 6.32 -5.29
CA ILE A 72 -8.60 5.76 -4.04
C ILE A 72 -8.67 4.25 -4.13
N SER A 73 -7.60 3.56 -3.74
CA SER A 73 -7.65 2.12 -3.51
C SER A 73 -7.30 1.76 -2.09
N PHE A 74 -7.84 0.65 -1.61
CA PHE A 74 -7.67 0.16 -0.25
C PHE A 74 -8.07 -1.31 -0.15
N ILE A 75 -7.64 -1.95 0.93
CA ILE A 75 -8.05 -3.30 1.31
C ILE A 75 -9.20 -3.22 2.31
N ALA A 76 -10.25 -4.02 2.10
CA ALA A 76 -11.28 -4.19 3.13
C ALA A 76 -11.84 -5.61 3.17
N GLY A 77 -12.35 -6.02 4.33
CA GLY A 77 -12.77 -7.40 4.57
C GLY A 77 -13.09 -7.70 6.03
N GLY A 78 -13.36 -8.98 6.30
CA GLY A 78 -13.43 -9.53 7.65
C GLY A 78 -14.75 -9.34 8.40
N TRP A 79 -15.80 -8.82 7.74
CA TRP A 79 -17.12 -8.65 8.37
C TRP A 79 -17.88 -9.98 8.46
N GLU A 80 -18.92 -10.02 9.30
CA GLU A 80 -19.68 -11.25 9.61
C GLU A 80 -20.19 -11.99 8.37
N GLY A 81 -20.71 -11.25 7.38
CA GLY A 81 -21.25 -11.81 6.14
C GLY A 81 -20.23 -12.21 5.07
N ASP A 82 -18.99 -11.71 5.11
CA ASP A 82 -17.89 -12.15 4.25
C ASP A 82 -16.56 -11.90 4.95
N ARG A 83 -15.87 -12.99 5.31
CA ARG A 83 -14.60 -12.93 6.01
C ARG A 83 -13.41 -12.63 5.10
N ARG A 84 -13.59 -12.68 3.77
CA ARG A 84 -12.50 -12.49 2.81
C ARG A 84 -12.14 -11.02 2.70
N PHE A 85 -10.86 -10.75 2.43
CA PHE A 85 -10.37 -9.42 2.11
C PHE A 85 -10.27 -9.23 0.59
N ARG A 86 -10.53 -8.00 0.15
CA ARG A 86 -10.49 -7.60 -1.25
C ARG A 86 -9.81 -6.24 -1.40
N LEU A 87 -9.17 -6.06 -2.54
CA LEU A 87 -8.76 -4.76 -3.05
C LEU A 87 -10.00 -4.06 -3.64
N TYR A 88 -10.22 -2.83 -3.21
CA TYR A 88 -11.29 -1.96 -3.67
C TYR A 88 -10.73 -0.73 -4.36
N ARG A 89 -11.50 -0.16 -5.32
CA ARG A 89 -11.26 1.16 -5.93
C ARG A 89 -12.49 2.05 -5.75
N MET A 90 -12.28 3.32 -5.42
CA MET A 90 -13.30 4.36 -5.31
C MET A 90 -12.95 5.55 -6.20
N TYR A 91 -13.93 6.09 -6.92
CA TYR A 91 -13.80 7.29 -7.73
C TYR A 91 -14.43 8.49 -7.02
N GLY A 92 -13.67 9.16 -6.17
CA GLY A 92 -14.11 10.27 -5.34
C GLY A 92 -14.30 9.89 -3.87
N LEU A 93 -14.30 10.90 -3.00
CA LEU A 93 -14.27 10.71 -1.53
C LEU A 93 -15.58 10.15 -0.93
N ASN A 94 -16.67 10.13 -1.70
CA ASN A 94 -18.02 9.76 -1.24
C ASN A 94 -18.68 8.69 -2.14
N SER A 95 -17.92 8.07 -3.03
CA SER A 95 -18.41 7.12 -4.02
C SER A 95 -18.46 5.70 -3.47
N GLU A 96 -19.21 4.82 -4.14
CA GLU A 96 -19.25 3.42 -3.74
C GLU A 96 -17.96 2.70 -4.18
N PRO A 97 -17.37 1.85 -3.32
CA PRO A 97 -16.18 1.10 -3.66
C PRO A 97 -16.52 -0.07 -4.58
N MET A 98 -15.71 -0.24 -5.61
CA MET A 98 -15.75 -1.37 -6.54
C MET A 98 -14.73 -2.40 -6.09
N ALA A 99 -15.16 -3.64 -5.86
CA ALA A 99 -14.24 -4.75 -5.64
C ALA A 99 -13.43 -5.01 -6.92
N GLN A 100 -12.15 -5.31 -6.78
CA GLN A 100 -11.21 -5.50 -7.88
C GLN A 100 -10.68 -6.93 -7.83
N GLU A 101 -10.00 -7.29 -6.74
CA GLU A 101 -9.38 -8.60 -6.55
C GLU A 101 -9.50 -9.09 -5.12
N PHE A 102 -9.36 -10.39 -4.89
CA PHE A 102 -9.10 -10.92 -3.54
C PHE A 102 -7.67 -10.62 -3.13
N ALA A 103 -7.49 -9.94 -2.00
CA ALA A 103 -6.17 -9.47 -1.57
C ALA A 103 -6.17 -9.09 -0.08
N ASP A 104 -5.04 -9.35 0.58
CA ASP A 104 -4.75 -8.86 1.94
C ASP A 104 -3.91 -7.56 1.90
N VAL A 105 -3.17 -7.34 0.82
CA VAL A 105 -2.38 -6.14 0.56
C VAL A 105 -2.48 -5.78 -0.92
N GLY A 106 -2.39 -4.49 -1.25
CA GLY A 106 -2.40 -4.05 -2.64
C GLY A 106 -2.84 -2.62 -2.82
N PHE A 107 -2.72 -2.15 -4.05
CA PHE A 107 -3.15 -0.83 -4.49
C PHE A 107 -3.44 -0.82 -5.99
N ILE A 108 -4.08 0.25 -6.44
CA ILE A 108 -4.25 0.57 -7.85
C ILE A 108 -3.72 1.97 -8.09
N HIS A 109 -2.96 2.12 -9.17
CA HIS A 109 -2.45 3.40 -9.66
C HIS A 109 -2.55 3.36 -11.18
N LYS A 110 -3.35 4.25 -11.75
CA LYS A 110 -3.71 4.28 -13.16
C LYS A 110 -4.31 2.95 -13.62
N ASP A 111 -3.61 2.29 -14.54
CA ASP A 111 -3.87 0.98 -15.13
C ASP A 111 -3.06 -0.15 -14.48
N HIS A 112 -2.27 0.14 -13.44
CA HIS A 112 -1.51 -0.85 -12.69
C HIS A 112 -2.32 -1.35 -11.50
N VAL A 113 -2.50 -2.67 -11.41
CA VAL A 113 -3.14 -3.34 -10.26
C VAL A 113 -2.09 -4.17 -9.55
N VAL A 114 -1.76 -3.79 -8.32
CA VAL A 114 -0.77 -4.49 -7.49
C VAL A 114 -1.47 -5.12 -6.31
N TYR A 115 -1.33 -6.43 -6.13
CA TYR A 115 -2.02 -7.12 -5.04
C TYR A 115 -1.32 -8.40 -4.63
N ALA A 116 -1.61 -8.86 -3.41
CA ALA A 116 -1.19 -10.15 -2.91
C ALA A 116 -2.14 -10.64 -1.81
N GLY A 117 -2.22 -11.96 -1.66
CA GLY A 117 -2.63 -12.55 -0.39
C GLY A 117 -1.56 -12.36 0.68
N ARG A 118 -1.89 -12.68 1.93
CA ARG A 118 -1.00 -12.43 3.09
C ARG A 118 0.37 -13.11 2.98
N ARG A 119 0.51 -14.20 2.22
CA ARG A 119 1.77 -14.94 2.04
C ARG A 119 2.45 -14.69 0.69
N GLY A 120 1.96 -13.73 -0.10
CA GLY A 120 2.45 -13.52 -1.46
C GLY A 120 2.00 -14.61 -2.44
N PRO A 121 2.60 -14.66 -3.64
CA PRO A 121 3.51 -13.64 -4.20
C PRO A 121 2.79 -12.29 -4.42
N ILE A 122 3.54 -11.23 -4.72
CA ILE A 122 2.96 -9.96 -5.16
C ILE A 122 2.78 -10.02 -6.68
N THR A 123 1.54 -9.85 -7.14
CA THR A 123 1.19 -9.75 -8.54
C THR A 123 1.06 -8.28 -8.93
N ILE A 124 1.66 -7.90 -10.05
CA ILE A 124 1.56 -6.58 -10.68
C ILE A 124 0.98 -6.81 -12.07
N ILE A 125 -0.24 -6.36 -12.29
CA ILE A 125 -0.88 -6.37 -13.60
C ILE A 125 -0.64 -4.99 -14.22
N GLU A 126 -0.02 -4.98 -15.39
CA GLU A 126 0.28 -3.78 -16.18
C GLU A 126 -0.28 -3.97 -17.60
N PRO A 127 -0.38 -2.90 -18.41
CA PRO A 127 -0.73 -3.04 -19.82
C PRO A 127 0.25 -3.98 -20.54
N GLY A 128 -0.25 -5.11 -21.04
CA GLY A 128 0.50 -6.04 -21.88
C GLY A 128 1.35 -7.08 -21.14
N ARG A 129 1.42 -7.03 -19.80
CA ARG A 129 2.18 -8.01 -19.01
C ARG A 129 1.69 -8.14 -17.57
N THR A 130 2.00 -9.28 -16.98
CA THR A 130 1.87 -9.56 -15.56
C THR A 130 3.26 -9.84 -14.99
N VAL A 131 3.64 -9.13 -13.93
CA VAL A 131 4.88 -9.36 -13.18
C VAL A 131 4.54 -10.01 -11.85
N THR A 132 5.24 -11.09 -11.51
CA THR A 132 5.10 -11.79 -10.22
C THR A 132 6.38 -11.65 -9.42
N LEU A 133 6.26 -11.16 -8.17
CA LEU A 133 7.36 -11.04 -7.23
C LEU A 133 7.21 -12.10 -6.13
N THR A 134 8.08 -13.09 -6.16
CA THR A 134 8.21 -14.10 -5.08
C THR A 134 9.22 -13.61 -4.06
N LEU A 135 8.77 -13.35 -2.82
CA LEU A 135 9.62 -12.83 -1.75
C LEU A 135 10.17 -13.97 -0.88
N HIS A 136 11.49 -14.05 -0.76
CA HIS A 136 12.19 -15.12 -0.04
C HIS A 136 12.26 -14.84 1.46
N GLY A 137 12.02 -15.87 2.27
CA GLY A 137 12.09 -15.80 3.74
C GLY A 137 10.97 -14.99 4.41
N VAL A 138 10.04 -14.42 3.63
CA VAL A 138 8.89 -13.65 4.12
C VAL A 138 7.78 -14.58 4.55
N GLU A 139 7.26 -14.40 5.77
CA GLU A 139 6.10 -15.16 6.26
C GLU A 139 4.78 -14.46 5.92
N PHE A 140 4.70 -13.15 6.22
CA PHE A 140 3.51 -12.36 5.96
C PHE A 140 3.82 -11.00 5.37
N LEU A 141 2.99 -10.59 4.42
CA LEU A 141 2.86 -9.24 3.92
C LEU A 141 1.86 -8.45 4.78
N TYR A 142 2.25 -7.23 5.12
CA TYR A 142 1.44 -6.30 5.91
C TYR A 142 1.01 -5.07 5.15
N ARG A 143 1.79 -4.63 4.15
CA ARG A 143 1.42 -3.54 3.25
C ARG A 143 2.21 -3.66 1.96
N VAL A 144 1.54 -3.33 0.86
CA VAL A 144 2.17 -2.94 -0.41
C VAL A 144 1.52 -1.63 -0.84
N SER A 145 2.34 -0.62 -1.13
CA SER A 145 1.92 0.69 -1.65
C SER A 145 3.02 1.24 -2.56
N TYR A 146 2.90 2.49 -3.01
CA TYR A 146 3.90 3.14 -3.85
C TYR A 146 4.33 4.50 -3.32
N ASP A 147 5.49 4.96 -3.77
CA ASP A 147 5.94 6.34 -3.62
C ASP A 147 5.22 7.23 -4.66
N PRO A 148 4.40 8.21 -4.27
CA PRO A 148 3.64 9.06 -5.21
C PRO A 148 4.54 9.86 -6.16
N PHE A 149 5.80 10.09 -5.81
CA PHE A 149 6.78 10.81 -6.64
C PHE A 149 7.67 9.86 -7.45
N GLN A 150 7.62 8.55 -7.16
CA GLN A 150 8.28 7.51 -7.92
C GLN A 150 7.38 6.27 -7.98
N PRO A 151 6.28 6.27 -8.78
CA PRO A 151 5.25 5.25 -8.65
C PRO A 151 5.69 3.80 -8.96
N ASN A 152 6.80 3.61 -9.68
CA ASN A 152 7.43 2.29 -9.87
C ASN A 152 8.19 1.79 -8.61
N ARG A 153 8.35 2.62 -7.57
CA ARG A 153 8.92 2.21 -6.29
C ARG A 153 7.81 1.70 -5.39
N LEU A 154 7.77 0.38 -5.24
CA LEU A 154 6.91 -0.31 -4.29
C LEU A 154 7.48 -0.14 -2.88
N LEU A 155 6.61 0.23 -1.95
CA LEU A 155 6.87 0.23 -0.51
C LEU A 155 6.19 -0.99 0.10
N ILE A 156 7.00 -1.95 0.54
CA ILE A 156 6.57 -3.27 1.00
C ILE A 156 6.94 -3.39 2.48
N SER A 157 6.02 -3.85 3.32
CA SER A 157 6.37 -4.22 4.69
C SER A 157 5.70 -5.52 5.09
N GLY A 158 6.35 -6.26 5.97
CA GLY A 158 5.95 -7.61 6.33
C GLY A 158 6.70 -8.11 7.55
N GLN A 159 6.61 -9.41 7.80
CA GLN A 159 7.49 -10.13 8.72
C GLN A 159 8.18 -11.31 8.04
N TYR A 160 9.36 -11.62 8.52
CA TYR A 160 10.05 -12.88 8.25
C TYR A 160 9.50 -14.00 9.14
N LEU A 161 9.94 -15.23 8.85
CA LEU A 161 9.55 -16.45 9.60
C LEU A 161 9.92 -16.42 11.09
N ASP A 162 10.91 -15.63 11.48
CA ASP A 162 11.30 -15.44 12.88
C ASP A 162 10.48 -14.35 13.60
N GLY A 163 9.47 -13.77 12.91
CA GLY A 163 8.62 -12.70 13.41
C GLY A 163 9.26 -11.31 13.37
N THR A 164 10.50 -11.17 12.90
CA THR A 164 11.13 -9.86 12.74
C THR A 164 10.50 -9.10 11.56
N ILE A 165 10.35 -7.78 11.74
CA ILE A 165 9.67 -6.92 10.76
C ILE A 165 10.67 -6.43 9.73
N PHE A 166 10.23 -6.32 8.48
CA PHE A 166 10.98 -5.64 7.42
C PHE A 166 10.17 -4.52 6.79
N SER A 167 10.90 -3.60 6.15
CA SER A 167 10.34 -2.62 5.23
C SER A 167 11.26 -2.44 4.04
N TRP A 168 10.77 -2.68 2.84
CA TRP A 168 11.53 -2.58 1.60
C TRP A 168 10.98 -1.49 0.70
N ALA A 169 11.90 -0.85 -0.03
CA ALA A 169 11.59 -0.08 -1.23
C ALA A 169 12.15 -0.86 -2.42
N TYR A 170 11.28 -1.34 -3.30
CA TYR A 170 11.66 -2.14 -4.46
C TYR A 170 11.21 -1.48 -5.76
N GLN A 171 12.07 -1.47 -6.77
CA GLN A 171 11.73 -1.02 -8.13
C GLN A 171 11.80 -2.23 -9.10
N PRO A 172 10.65 -2.83 -9.45
CA PRO A 172 10.56 -3.91 -10.42
C PRO A 172 11.21 -3.54 -11.76
N GLY A 173 11.72 -4.54 -12.47
CA GLY A 173 12.49 -4.40 -13.72
C GLY A 173 13.90 -3.84 -13.53
N MET A 174 14.09 -2.88 -12.62
CA MET A 174 15.40 -2.30 -12.29
C MET A 174 16.16 -3.15 -11.27
N LYS A 175 15.48 -4.06 -10.56
CA LYS A 175 16.04 -4.88 -9.47
C LYS A 175 16.74 -4.05 -8.40
N ILE A 176 16.26 -2.83 -8.14
CA ILE A 176 16.77 -1.97 -7.07
C ILE A 176 15.95 -2.26 -5.82
N LEU A 177 16.58 -2.92 -4.84
CA LEU A 177 15.99 -3.22 -3.54
C LEU A 177 16.73 -2.45 -2.44
N LYS A 178 15.98 -1.75 -1.59
CA LYS A 178 16.53 -1.07 -0.41
C LYS A 178 15.76 -1.45 0.85
N HIS A 179 16.46 -1.68 1.95
CA HIS A 179 15.88 -1.71 3.29
C HIS A 179 15.60 -0.28 3.75
N VAL A 180 14.35 -0.01 4.13
CA VAL A 180 13.92 1.30 4.65
C VAL A 180 13.94 1.26 6.18
N ILE A 181 14.85 2.04 6.76
CA ILE A 181 15.05 2.14 8.21
C ILE A 181 14.69 3.58 8.63
N ALA A 182 13.77 3.71 9.57
CA ALA A 182 13.36 4.97 10.18
C ALA A 182 13.68 4.95 11.67
N ASP A 183 14.40 5.96 12.16
CA ASP A 183 14.77 6.09 13.59
C ASP A 183 15.42 4.81 14.17
N GLY A 184 16.24 4.14 13.36
CA GLY A 184 16.96 2.91 13.75
C GLY A 184 16.15 1.61 13.69
N VAL A 185 14.87 1.65 13.28
CA VAL A 185 14.02 0.45 13.14
C VAL A 185 13.47 0.34 11.71
N PRO A 186 13.05 -0.86 11.25
CA PRO A 186 12.34 -1.00 9.98
C PRO A 186 11.14 -0.07 9.92
N ALA A 187 11.02 0.70 8.83
CA ALA A 187 9.99 1.73 8.64
C ALA A 187 8.61 1.09 8.35
N TYR A 188 8.05 0.41 9.34
CA TYR A 188 6.85 -0.40 9.20
C TYR A 188 5.68 0.38 8.59
N LYS A 189 5.09 -0.17 7.51
CA LYS A 189 3.97 0.42 6.77
C LYS A 189 4.25 1.87 6.36
N CYS A 190 5.49 2.23 5.98
CA CYS A 190 5.84 3.61 5.68
C CYS A 190 5.20 4.18 4.40
N ALA A 191 5.27 5.51 4.28
CA ALA A 191 5.07 6.26 3.05
C ALA A 191 6.07 7.41 2.97
N PHE A 192 6.46 7.75 1.74
CA PHE A 192 7.28 8.91 1.44
C PHE A 192 6.43 10.06 0.91
N TYR A 193 6.77 11.29 1.32
CA TYR A 193 6.19 12.48 0.72
C TYR A 193 7.18 13.65 0.82
N GLY A 194 7.53 14.27 -0.31
CA GLY A 194 8.40 15.45 -0.33
C GLY A 194 9.79 15.21 0.28
N GLY A 195 10.31 13.98 0.19
CA GLY A 195 11.57 13.57 0.80
C GLY A 195 11.47 13.09 2.26
N ASP A 196 10.35 13.34 2.93
CA ASP A 196 10.10 12.84 4.29
C ASP A 196 9.57 11.40 4.28
N CYS A 197 9.91 10.63 5.32
CA CYS A 197 9.33 9.32 5.60
C CYS A 197 8.37 9.42 6.79
N TYR A 198 7.18 8.87 6.63
CA TYR A 198 6.18 8.69 7.68
C TYR A 198 5.94 7.20 7.89
N TYR A 199 5.98 6.71 9.12
CA TYR A 199 5.85 5.28 9.40
C TYR A 199 5.01 5.01 10.65
N ALA A 200 4.48 3.79 10.75
CA ALA A 200 3.67 3.36 11.88
C ALA A 200 4.57 2.87 13.03
N LYS A 201 4.99 3.81 13.88
CA LYS A 201 5.81 3.53 15.06
C LYS A 201 5.01 2.74 16.08
N ARG A 202 5.63 1.68 16.61
CA ARG A 202 5.06 0.86 17.68
C ARG A 202 5.13 1.62 18.99
N GLU A 203 4.02 1.66 19.72
CA GLU A 203 3.99 2.18 21.08
C GLU A 203 4.07 1.03 22.09
N ASN A 204 3.15 0.07 21.98
CA ASN A 204 3.00 -1.03 22.95
C ASN A 204 2.83 -2.38 22.22
N GLY A 205 1.58 -2.84 22.04
CA GLY A 205 1.20 -4.03 21.28
C GLY A 205 1.54 -3.95 19.79
N PHE A 206 1.37 -5.07 19.08
CA PHE A 206 1.73 -5.16 17.66
C PHE A 206 0.93 -4.19 16.77
N GLU A 207 -0.38 -4.05 17.00
CA GLU A 207 -1.26 -3.13 16.28
C GLU A 207 -1.39 -1.76 16.98
N GLU A 208 -0.83 -1.59 18.18
CA GLU A 208 -0.85 -0.33 18.94
C GLU A 208 0.26 0.59 18.42
N ARG A 209 -0.09 1.31 17.35
CA ARG A 209 0.85 2.11 16.57
C ARG A 209 0.32 3.52 16.35
N ARG A 210 1.25 4.44 16.12
CA ARG A 210 0.95 5.80 15.66
C ARG A 210 1.86 6.17 14.51
N ILE A 211 1.29 6.90 13.56
CA ILE A 211 2.04 7.49 12.47
C ILE A 211 2.90 8.62 13.05
N VAL A 212 4.19 8.56 12.74
CA VAL A 212 5.14 9.63 13.06
C VAL A 212 5.96 9.96 11.83
N ARG A 213 6.47 11.18 11.75
CA ARG A 213 7.55 11.55 10.84
C ARG A 213 8.86 11.00 11.40
N ALA A 214 9.66 10.33 10.56
CA ALA A 214 10.98 9.90 10.93
C ALA A 214 11.93 11.10 11.12
N ALA A 215 12.75 11.08 12.16
CA ALA A 215 13.81 12.05 12.38
C ALA A 215 15.07 11.67 11.57
N ASP A 216 15.33 10.38 11.42
CA ASP A 216 16.37 9.81 10.58
C ASP A 216 15.80 8.75 9.64
N VAL A 217 16.23 8.77 8.38
CA VAL A 217 15.84 7.78 7.38
C VAL A 217 17.08 7.28 6.66
N ARG A 218 17.26 5.97 6.64
CA ARG A 218 18.34 5.30 5.91
C ARG A 218 17.76 4.30 4.93
N LEU A 219 18.24 4.39 3.70
CA LEU A 219 17.96 3.43 2.63
C LEU A 219 19.23 2.61 2.40
N VAL A 220 19.23 1.36 2.84
CA VAL A 220 20.39 0.46 2.70
C VAL A 220 20.17 -0.45 1.50
N ASP A 221 21.07 -0.42 0.53
CA ASP A 221 20.97 -1.29 -0.65
C ASP A 221 21.05 -2.77 -0.25
N LEU A 222 20.18 -3.57 -0.84
CA LEU A 222 20.15 -5.03 -0.71
C LEU A 222 20.35 -5.64 -2.09
N ASN A 223 20.95 -6.84 -2.14
CA ASN A 223 20.97 -7.61 -3.37
C ASN A 223 19.57 -8.16 -3.66
N ALA A 224 18.84 -7.55 -4.60
CA ALA A 224 17.46 -7.91 -4.90
C ALA A 224 17.27 -9.40 -5.18
N GLU A 225 18.18 -10.04 -5.91
CA GLU A 225 18.03 -11.45 -6.33
C GLU A 225 18.15 -12.44 -5.16
N GLN A 226 18.72 -12.02 -4.03
CA GLN A 226 18.73 -12.83 -2.81
C GLN A 226 17.37 -12.82 -2.08
N PHE A 227 16.55 -11.79 -2.30
CA PHE A 227 15.31 -11.56 -1.56
C PHE A 227 14.06 -11.67 -2.42
N ILE A 228 14.16 -11.47 -3.73
CA ILE A 228 13.04 -11.40 -4.66
C ILE A 228 13.40 -12.13 -5.95
N THR A 229 12.57 -13.10 -6.33
CA THR A 229 12.51 -13.61 -7.70
C THR A 229 11.41 -12.87 -8.44
N GLU A 230 11.76 -12.20 -9.52
CA GLU A 230 10.85 -11.50 -10.42
C GLU A 230 10.67 -12.30 -11.71
N THR A 231 9.43 -12.62 -12.05
CA THR A 231 9.06 -13.27 -13.32
C THR A 231 8.04 -12.42 -14.06
N GLU A 232 8.09 -12.44 -15.39
CA GLU A 232 7.19 -11.70 -16.26
C GLU A 232 6.52 -12.64 -17.25
N GLU A 233 5.22 -12.44 -17.44
CA GLU A 233 4.41 -13.13 -18.45
C GLU A 233 3.71 -12.09 -19.31
N SER A 234 3.85 -12.19 -20.63
CA SER A 234 3.11 -11.32 -21.56
C SER A 234 1.63 -11.69 -21.54
N THR A 235 0.74 -10.70 -21.42
CA THR A 235 -0.71 -10.94 -21.49
C THR A 235 -1.23 -11.02 -22.93
N TYR A 236 -0.38 -10.70 -23.92
CA TYR A 236 -0.64 -11.01 -25.32
C TYR A 236 -0.17 -12.42 -25.62
N SER A 237 -1.10 -13.34 -25.85
CA SER A 237 -0.79 -14.49 -26.68
C SER A 237 -0.36 -13.93 -28.05
N ARG A 238 0.94 -13.98 -28.37
CA ARG A 238 1.34 -14.00 -29.77
C ARG A 238 0.58 -15.17 -30.38
N SER A 239 -0.41 -14.89 -31.22
CA SER A 239 -0.79 -15.85 -32.25
C SER A 239 0.50 -16.09 -33.03
N GLU A 240 1.16 -17.22 -32.77
CA GLU A 240 2.20 -17.72 -33.67
C GLU A 240 1.59 -17.71 -35.08
N ASN A 241 2.22 -16.93 -35.96
CA ASN A 241 2.01 -16.86 -37.40
C ASN A 241 0.92 -17.77 -37.97
N ALA A 242 -0.20 -17.18 -38.37
CA ALA A 242 -1.00 -17.71 -39.47
C ALA A 242 -1.02 -16.64 -40.57
N GLU A 243 -0.20 -16.88 -41.59
CA GLU A 243 -0.35 -16.43 -42.97
C GLU A 243 -0.36 -14.91 -43.25
N PHE A 244 0.84 -14.39 -43.54
CA PHE A 244 1.04 -13.55 -44.72
C PHE A 244 2.35 -14.01 -45.40
N GLU A 245 2.22 -15.09 -46.18
CA GLU A 245 3.00 -15.30 -47.42
C GLU A 245 2.14 -14.85 -48.61
#